data_AF-A0A0B4FJK2-F1
#
_entry.id   AF-A0A0B4FJK2-F1
#
_cell.length_a   1.000
_cell.length_b   1.000
_cell.length_c   1.000
_cell.angle_alpha   90.00
_cell.angle_beta   90.00
_cell.angle_gamma   90.00
#
_symmetry.space_group_name_H-M   'P 1'
#
loop_
_entity.id
_entity.type
_entity.pdbx_description
1 polymer ?
#
loop_
_entity_poly.entity_id
_entity_poly.type
_entity_poly.pdbx_seq_one_letter_code
_entity_poly.pdbx_strand_id
1 'polypeptide(L)'
;MGNEESALVAESVKPSTLTERSLAAVAAYLNDESKQRKVVVLTGAGISTAAGIPDFRSPKTGLYNNLARLNLPYAEAVFDLAYFRAHPEPFYVLARELYPGKFHPTVSHAFIKLLDDKGMLQMLFTQNIDCLERRAGVPADKIVEAHGSFATQRCIECRAAFPGDLMTEHVARGAVPRCREAGCAGTVKPDIVFFGEMLPAAFGERAGHARAADLVLVMGTSLTVHPFAELPELAAEGRPRVLLNLERVGRLGTRPDDVVELGECDEGIRKLADALGWRDELEACWRAVVGHEEADRQLRSAGGGRREDEGEGEDEVRKLAEGVEEALRLGESEDEDGAGPSAEQGHEAVVSEEESAKGGHSMASAESLPETPETRVEQHVPRAAAEAAGSETVDEKEEEKEKEVEKPSL
;
A
#
# COMPACT_ATOMS: atom_id res chain seq x y z
N MET A 1 2.38 27.40 0.76
CA MET A 1 2.81 27.47 2.18
C MET A 1 4.04 26.60 2.31
N GLY A 2 5.11 27.12 2.90
CA GLY A 2 6.52 26.75 2.66
C GLY A 2 6.85 25.26 2.67
N ASN A 3 7.58 24.85 1.63
CA ASN A 3 8.39 23.63 1.62
C ASN A 3 9.63 23.89 2.49
N GLU A 4 9.44 23.94 3.83
CA GLU A 4 10.58 23.86 4.73
C GLU A 4 11.14 22.45 4.59
N GLU A 5 12.28 22.32 3.91
CA GLU A 5 13.10 21.11 3.99
C GLU A 5 13.32 20.83 5.49
N SER A 6 12.62 19.82 6.00
CA SER A 6 12.73 19.43 7.40
C SER A 6 14.15 18.92 7.61
N ALA A 7 15.01 19.81 8.12
CA ALA A 7 16.43 19.55 8.30
C ALA A 7 16.63 18.31 9.18
N LEU A 8 17.60 17.48 8.80
CA LEU A 8 18.00 16.34 9.61
C LEU A 8 18.35 16.79 11.01
N VAL A 9 18.03 15.95 11.99
CA VAL A 9 18.48 16.18 13.35
C VAL A 9 20.01 16.21 13.36
N ALA A 10 20.60 17.29 13.87
CA ALA A 10 22.05 17.41 13.93
C ALA A 10 22.62 16.27 14.79
N GLU A 11 23.76 15.71 14.39
CA GLU A 11 24.43 14.62 15.13
C GLU A 11 24.72 14.98 16.59
N SER A 12 24.91 16.27 16.89
CA SER A 12 25.15 16.80 18.23
C SER A 12 23.93 16.72 19.16
N VAL A 13 22.71 16.65 18.61
CA VAL A 13 21.49 16.44 19.40
C VAL A 13 21.49 14.99 19.86
N LYS A 14 21.37 14.75 21.17
CA LYS A 14 21.31 13.40 21.72
C LYS A 14 19.88 12.85 21.67
N PRO A 15 19.67 11.55 21.43
CA PRO A 15 18.35 10.94 21.60
C PRO A 15 17.87 11.05 23.05
N SER A 16 16.55 11.03 23.24
CA SER A 16 15.93 11.19 24.56
C SER A 16 15.59 9.85 25.23
N THR A 17 15.33 8.83 24.42
CA THR A 17 14.90 7.49 24.84
C THR A 17 15.95 6.44 24.49
N LEU A 18 16.53 6.51 23.29
CA LEU A 18 17.60 5.62 22.87
C LEU A 18 18.95 6.09 23.42
N THR A 19 19.91 5.17 23.57
CA THR A 19 21.28 5.52 23.95
C THR A 19 22.04 6.19 22.79
N GLU A 20 21.71 5.81 21.56
CA GLU A 20 22.26 6.34 20.30
C GLU A 20 21.30 6.04 19.13
N ARG A 21 21.54 6.63 17.96
CA ARG A 21 20.72 6.39 16.75
C ARG A 21 21.21 5.16 15.98
N SER A 22 21.10 3.98 16.59
CA SER A 22 21.55 2.73 15.98
C SER A 22 20.54 1.61 16.16
N LEU A 23 20.58 0.61 15.27
CA LEU A 23 19.78 -0.61 15.43
C LEU A 23 20.14 -1.37 16.72
N ALA A 24 21.39 -1.26 17.21
CA ALA A 24 21.79 -1.85 18.48
C ALA A 24 21.08 -1.19 19.67
N ALA A 25 20.93 0.14 19.67
CA ALA A 25 20.17 0.86 20.69
C ALA A 25 18.68 0.54 20.63
N VAL A 26 18.12 0.39 19.42
CA VAL A 26 16.74 -0.07 19.21
C VAL A 26 16.54 -1.47 19.78
N ALA A 27 17.45 -2.40 19.48
CA ALA A 27 17.40 -3.76 20.00
C ALA A 27 17.47 -3.79 21.53
N ALA A 28 18.38 -3.00 22.13
CA ALA A 28 18.46 -2.88 23.59
C ALA A 28 17.17 -2.32 24.21
N TYR A 29 16.53 -1.34 23.55
CA TYR A 29 15.25 -0.78 23.98
C TYR A 29 14.10 -1.80 23.89
N LEU A 30 14.10 -2.65 22.86
CA LEU A 30 13.12 -3.71 22.65
C LEU A 30 13.32 -4.90 23.61
N ASN A 31 14.57 -5.25 23.92
CA ASN A 31 14.94 -6.35 24.82
C ASN A 31 14.85 -6.00 26.31
N ASP A 32 14.44 -4.79 26.67
CA ASP A 32 14.22 -4.40 28.07
C ASP A 32 13.02 -5.18 28.67
N GLU A 33 13.33 -6.31 29.32
CA GLU A 33 12.35 -7.23 29.93
C GLU A 33 11.48 -6.57 31.01
N SER A 34 11.87 -5.41 31.54
CA SER A 34 11.05 -4.68 32.52
C SER A 34 9.78 -4.10 31.90
N LYS A 35 9.71 -3.99 30.57
CA LYS A 35 8.59 -3.41 29.83
C LYS A 35 8.31 -4.18 28.55
N GLN A 36 7.14 -4.80 28.46
CA GLN A 36 6.67 -5.33 27.19
C GLN A 36 6.36 -4.17 26.22
N ARG A 37 7.14 -4.09 25.13
CA ARG A 37 7.04 -3.00 24.15
C ARG A 37 5.96 -3.28 23.12
N LYS A 38 5.16 -2.27 22.82
CA LYS A 38 4.16 -2.28 21.75
C LYS A 38 4.75 -1.70 20.47
N VAL A 39 4.95 -2.55 19.48
CA VAL A 39 5.49 -2.17 18.17
C VAL A 39 4.36 -2.03 17.16
N VAL A 40 4.29 -0.86 16.52
CA VAL A 40 3.46 -0.67 15.32
C VAL A 40 4.36 -0.74 14.10
N VAL A 41 3.96 -1.54 13.13
CA VAL A 41 4.71 -1.73 11.89
C VAL A 41 3.94 -1.11 10.73
N LEU A 42 4.63 -0.34 9.90
CA LEU A 42 4.11 0.34 8.70
C LEU A 42 4.88 -0.16 7.48
N THR A 43 4.19 -0.79 6.52
CA THR A 43 4.83 -1.42 5.36
C THR A 43 4.31 -0.88 4.04
N GLY A 44 5.13 -1.02 3.00
CA GLY A 44 4.75 -0.83 1.60
C GLY A 44 5.47 -1.81 0.69
N ALA A 45 5.42 -1.56 -0.63
CA ALA A 45 5.80 -2.56 -1.63
C ALA A 45 7.28 -3.00 -1.53
N GLY A 46 8.15 -2.18 -0.96
CA GLY A 46 9.58 -2.48 -0.80
C GLY A 46 9.88 -3.70 0.09
N ILE A 47 8.94 -4.16 0.94
CA ILE A 47 9.14 -5.41 1.70
C ILE A 47 8.85 -6.67 0.86
N SER A 48 8.21 -6.52 -0.29
CA SER A 48 7.77 -7.61 -1.18
C SER A 48 8.64 -7.76 -2.43
N THR A 49 9.62 -6.89 -2.65
CA THR A 49 10.49 -6.93 -3.84
C THR A 49 11.30 -8.21 -3.94
N ALA A 50 11.85 -8.71 -2.82
CA ALA A 50 12.56 -9.98 -2.78
C ALA A 50 11.67 -11.20 -3.06
N ALA A 51 10.33 -11.05 -2.93
CA ALA A 51 9.38 -12.09 -3.31
C ALA A 51 9.18 -12.16 -4.84
N GLY A 52 9.77 -11.25 -5.62
CA GLY A 52 9.56 -11.14 -7.07
C GLY A 52 8.38 -10.23 -7.45
N ILE A 53 7.73 -9.59 -6.47
CA ILE A 53 6.65 -8.63 -6.75
C ILE A 53 7.31 -7.28 -7.07
N PRO A 54 7.15 -6.74 -8.30
CA PRO A 54 7.67 -5.41 -8.60
C PRO A 54 6.97 -4.39 -7.71
N ASP A 55 7.71 -3.39 -7.23
CA ASP A 55 7.06 -2.25 -6.61
C ASP A 55 6.29 -1.43 -7.66
N PHE A 56 5.60 -0.39 -7.22
CA PHE A 56 4.83 0.44 -8.15
C PHE A 56 5.72 1.43 -8.92
N ARG A 57 6.76 1.97 -8.29
CA ARG A 57 7.39 3.25 -8.66
C ARG A 57 8.87 3.16 -9.03
N SER A 58 9.55 2.03 -8.80
CA SER A 58 10.97 1.89 -9.10
C SER A 58 11.22 2.11 -10.59
N PRO A 59 12.27 2.87 -10.95
CA PRO A 59 12.66 3.03 -12.34
C PRO A 59 12.94 1.67 -12.99
N LYS A 60 12.46 1.46 -14.22
CA LYS A 60 12.61 0.25 -15.05
C LYS A 60 11.85 -1.00 -14.60
N THR A 61 11.88 -1.33 -13.31
CA THR A 61 11.27 -2.55 -12.77
C THR A 61 9.88 -2.33 -12.19
N GLY A 62 9.51 -1.08 -11.85
CA GLY A 62 8.23 -0.76 -11.25
C GLY A 62 7.06 -0.98 -12.21
N LEU A 63 5.92 -1.39 -11.67
CA LEU A 63 4.71 -1.67 -12.43
C LEU A 63 4.31 -0.49 -13.33
N TYR A 64 4.30 0.74 -12.81
CA TYR A 64 3.91 1.93 -13.58
C TYR A 64 4.84 2.25 -14.76
N ASN A 65 6.14 1.94 -14.63
CA ASN A 65 7.09 2.18 -15.72
C ASN A 65 6.78 1.29 -16.93
N ASN A 66 6.33 0.06 -16.66
CA ASN A 66 6.01 -0.91 -17.69
C ASN A 66 4.60 -0.73 -18.24
N LEU A 67 3.66 -0.29 -17.39
CA LEU A 67 2.32 0.12 -17.82
C LEU A 67 2.33 1.42 -18.65
N ALA A 68 3.38 2.25 -18.59
CA ALA A 68 3.49 3.47 -19.41
C ALA A 68 3.54 3.21 -20.93
N ARG A 69 3.74 1.95 -21.35
CA ARG A 69 3.66 1.54 -22.77
C ARG A 69 2.22 1.30 -23.22
N LEU A 70 1.30 1.14 -22.28
CA LEU A 70 -0.13 1.12 -22.52
C LEU A 70 -0.59 2.55 -22.76
N ASN A 71 -1.54 2.74 -23.66
CA ASN A 71 -2.12 4.05 -23.98
C ASN A 71 -3.04 4.57 -22.85
N LEU A 72 -2.65 4.35 -21.60
CA LEU A 72 -3.30 4.86 -20.40
C LEU A 72 -3.08 6.38 -20.31
N PRO A 73 -4.06 7.15 -19.80
CA PRO A 73 -3.91 8.60 -19.65
C PRO A 73 -2.79 8.97 -18.66
N TYR A 74 -2.52 8.10 -17.69
CA TYR A 74 -1.43 8.16 -16.72
C TYR A 74 -1.26 6.76 -16.10
N ALA A 75 -0.10 6.46 -15.51
CA ALA A 75 0.25 5.08 -15.11
C ALA A 75 -0.64 4.53 -13.99
N GLU A 76 -1.13 5.39 -13.10
CA GLU A 76 -2.03 5.06 -11.99
C GLU A 76 -3.47 4.78 -12.43
N ALA A 77 -3.84 5.05 -13.70
CA ALA A 77 -5.23 4.98 -14.17
C ALA A 77 -5.86 3.60 -14.01
N VAL A 78 -5.08 2.51 -14.09
CA VAL A 78 -5.57 1.14 -13.86
C VAL A 78 -6.11 0.92 -12.45
N PHE A 79 -5.71 1.75 -11.49
CA PHE A 79 -6.20 1.75 -10.10
C PHE A 79 -7.05 2.99 -9.79
N ASP A 80 -7.52 3.75 -10.79
CA ASP A 80 -8.45 4.86 -10.59
C ASP A 80 -9.90 4.39 -10.74
N LEU A 81 -10.77 4.74 -9.79
CA LEU A 81 -12.16 4.24 -9.79
C LEU A 81 -12.97 4.78 -10.97
N ALA A 82 -12.75 6.04 -11.38
CA ALA A 82 -13.48 6.62 -12.51
C ALA A 82 -13.03 5.96 -13.82
N TYR A 83 -11.73 5.72 -13.98
CA TYR A 83 -11.21 4.97 -15.12
C TYR A 83 -11.73 3.52 -15.14
N PHE A 84 -11.69 2.82 -14.00
CA PHE A 84 -12.20 1.44 -13.88
C PHE A 84 -13.68 1.31 -14.22
N ARG A 85 -14.49 2.33 -13.93
CA ARG A 85 -15.91 2.33 -14.32
C ARG A 85 -16.10 2.34 -15.83
N ALA A 86 -15.23 3.05 -16.55
CA ALA A 86 -15.29 3.17 -18.00
C ALA A 86 -14.57 2.01 -18.71
N HIS A 87 -13.42 1.59 -18.19
CA HIS A 87 -12.54 0.59 -18.76
C HIS A 87 -12.03 -0.37 -17.67
N PRO A 88 -12.85 -1.34 -17.22
CA PRO A 88 -12.45 -2.30 -16.19
C PRO A 88 -11.49 -3.40 -16.69
N GLU A 89 -11.43 -3.66 -18.00
CA GLU A 89 -10.69 -4.74 -18.63
C GLU A 89 -9.17 -4.69 -18.32
N PRO A 90 -8.49 -3.53 -18.39
CA PRO A 90 -7.06 -3.42 -18.08
C PRO A 90 -6.71 -3.89 -16.67
N PHE A 91 -7.57 -3.58 -15.70
CA PHE A 91 -7.38 -4.05 -14.33
C PHE A 91 -7.48 -5.57 -14.25
N TYR A 92 -8.41 -6.21 -14.96
CA TYR A 92 -8.60 -7.66 -14.89
C TYR A 92 -7.50 -8.47 -15.57
N VAL A 93 -6.88 -7.92 -16.60
CA VAL A 93 -5.65 -8.52 -17.14
C VAL A 93 -4.51 -8.44 -16.14
N LEU A 94 -4.32 -7.27 -15.52
CA LEU A 94 -3.30 -7.08 -14.50
C LEU A 94 -3.56 -7.96 -13.26
N ALA A 95 -4.81 -8.05 -12.82
CA ALA A 95 -5.24 -8.83 -11.66
C ALA A 95 -4.93 -10.32 -11.83
N ARG A 96 -4.97 -10.85 -13.06
CA ARG A 96 -4.61 -12.24 -13.36
C ARG A 96 -3.18 -12.57 -12.96
N GLU A 97 -2.27 -11.63 -13.15
CA GLU A 97 -0.86 -11.84 -12.84
C GLU A 97 -0.52 -11.51 -11.39
N LEU A 98 -1.23 -10.54 -10.80
CA LEU A 98 -1.08 -10.15 -9.38
C LEU A 98 -1.85 -11.07 -8.41
N TYR A 99 -2.69 -11.98 -8.91
CA TYR A 99 -3.55 -12.79 -8.06
C TYR A 99 -2.73 -13.63 -7.06
N PRO A 100 -3.15 -13.71 -5.78
CA PRO A 100 -2.38 -14.41 -4.75
C PRO A 100 -2.10 -15.88 -5.10
N GLY A 101 -0.88 -16.35 -4.81
CA GLY A 101 -0.49 -17.76 -4.91
C GLY A 101 0.87 -18.02 -5.54
N LYS A 102 1.40 -17.08 -6.34
CA LYS A 102 2.70 -17.21 -7.02
C LYS A 102 3.89 -16.81 -6.15
N PHE A 103 3.73 -15.75 -5.37
CA PHE A 103 4.82 -15.16 -4.58
C PHE A 103 4.92 -15.80 -3.20
N HIS A 104 5.95 -15.51 -2.41
CA HIS A 104 6.06 -16.05 -1.05
C HIS A 104 6.55 -14.96 -0.08
N PRO A 105 6.16 -15.02 1.21
CA PRO A 105 6.61 -14.03 2.19
C PRO A 105 8.14 -13.88 2.25
N THR A 106 8.61 -12.65 2.44
CA THR A 106 10.04 -12.36 2.60
C THR A 106 10.49 -12.48 4.07
N VAL A 107 11.78 -12.29 4.34
CA VAL A 107 12.29 -12.23 5.72
C VAL A 107 11.64 -11.08 6.49
N SER A 108 11.39 -9.94 5.84
CA SER A 108 10.66 -8.82 6.45
C SER A 108 9.27 -9.23 6.94
N HIS A 109 8.53 -10.04 6.16
CA HIS A 109 7.21 -10.54 6.58
C HIS A 109 7.31 -11.50 7.76
N ALA A 110 8.28 -12.42 7.72
CA ALA A 110 8.52 -13.38 8.81
C ALA A 110 8.90 -12.66 10.12
N PHE A 111 9.64 -11.55 10.06
CA PHE A 111 9.97 -10.76 11.24
C PHE A 111 8.74 -10.13 11.88
N ILE A 112 7.77 -9.67 11.08
CA ILE A 112 6.50 -9.14 11.61
C ILE A 112 5.74 -10.25 12.36
N LYS A 113 5.72 -11.46 11.81
CA LYS A 113 5.16 -12.63 12.52
C LYS A 113 5.92 -12.94 13.81
N LEU A 114 7.24 -12.85 13.79
CA LEU A 114 8.07 -13.10 14.97
C LEU A 114 7.83 -12.05 16.08
N LEU A 115 7.61 -10.78 15.72
CA LEU A 115 7.17 -9.76 16.68
C LEU A 115 5.84 -10.13 17.34
N ASP A 116 4.92 -10.73 16.58
CA ASP A 116 3.65 -11.23 17.10
C ASP A 116 3.84 -12.42 18.06
N ASP A 117 4.66 -13.40 17.67
CA ASP A 117 4.99 -14.55 18.53
C ASP A 117 5.64 -14.15 19.86
N LYS A 118 6.40 -13.05 19.85
CA LYS A 118 7.01 -12.47 21.06
C LYS A 118 6.07 -11.53 21.84
N GLY A 119 4.81 -11.38 21.39
CA GLY A 119 3.80 -10.54 22.03
C GLY A 119 4.07 -9.03 21.92
N MET A 120 4.91 -8.61 20.97
CA MET A 120 5.31 -7.22 20.79
C MET A 120 4.54 -6.51 19.68
N LEU A 121 4.06 -7.23 18.66
CA LEU A 121 3.27 -6.64 17.59
C LEU A 121 1.93 -6.12 18.12
N GLN A 122 1.75 -4.81 18.09
CA GLN A 122 0.50 -4.15 18.44
C GLN A 122 -0.43 -4.05 17.23
N MET A 123 0.09 -3.58 16.09
CA MET A 123 -0.67 -3.45 14.85
C MET A 123 0.29 -3.38 13.66
N LEU A 124 -0.09 -4.01 12.57
CA LEU A 124 0.54 -3.89 11.27
C LEU A 124 -0.39 -3.08 10.35
N PHE A 125 0.11 -1.97 9.81
CA PHE A 125 -0.54 -1.27 8.71
C PHE A 125 0.26 -1.52 7.44
N THR A 126 -0.39 -2.09 6.42
CA THR A 126 0.23 -2.36 5.13
C THR A 126 -0.46 -1.59 4.02
N GLN A 127 0.32 -1.03 3.11
CA GLN A 127 -0.15 -0.49 1.83
C GLN A 127 -0.25 -1.57 0.75
N ASN A 128 0.28 -2.76 1.02
CA ASN A 128 0.33 -3.85 0.05
C ASN A 128 -1.03 -4.55 -0.03
N ILE A 129 -1.28 -5.12 -1.21
CA ILE A 129 -2.50 -5.87 -1.53
C ILE A 129 -2.20 -7.36 -1.77
N ASP A 130 -0.93 -7.76 -1.68
CA ASP A 130 -0.39 -9.08 -2.05
C ASP A 130 -0.73 -10.20 -1.04
N CYS A 131 -1.24 -9.84 0.14
CA CYS A 131 -1.61 -10.73 1.24
C CYS A 131 -0.44 -11.56 1.82
N LEU A 132 0.82 -11.16 1.58
CA LEU A 132 1.98 -11.90 2.07
C LEU A 132 2.11 -11.84 3.61
N GLU A 133 1.57 -10.82 4.26
CA GLU A 133 1.51 -10.70 5.71
C GLU A 133 0.64 -11.81 6.32
N ARG A 134 -0.52 -12.09 5.70
CA ARG A 134 -1.41 -13.19 6.11
C ARG A 134 -0.74 -14.54 5.89
N ARG A 135 -0.02 -14.69 4.78
CA ARG A 135 0.70 -15.93 4.44
C ARG A 135 1.91 -16.17 5.34
N ALA A 136 2.53 -15.13 5.86
CA ALA A 136 3.52 -15.22 6.94
C ALA A 136 2.90 -15.65 8.27
N GLY A 137 1.57 -15.69 8.37
CA GLY A 137 0.80 -16.11 9.53
C GLY A 137 0.45 -14.99 10.49
N VAL A 138 0.62 -13.72 10.11
CA VAL A 138 0.25 -12.59 10.98
C VAL A 138 -1.26 -12.64 11.26
N PRO A 139 -1.71 -12.57 12.53
CA PRO A 139 -3.13 -12.66 12.86
C PRO A 139 -3.97 -11.58 12.17
N ALA A 140 -5.11 -11.97 11.58
CA ALA A 140 -5.95 -11.07 10.82
C ALA A 140 -6.45 -9.86 11.64
N ASP A 141 -6.66 -10.03 12.94
CA ASP A 141 -7.07 -8.97 13.86
C ASP A 141 -5.93 -7.98 14.19
N LYS A 142 -4.69 -8.25 13.76
CA LYS A 142 -3.54 -7.34 13.88
C LYS A 142 -3.13 -6.70 12.56
N ILE A 143 -3.82 -6.99 11.46
CA ILE A 143 -3.51 -6.42 10.14
C ILE A 143 -4.55 -5.37 9.78
N VAL A 144 -4.06 -4.20 9.37
CA VAL A 144 -4.83 -3.17 8.66
C VAL A 144 -4.28 -3.08 7.25
N GLU A 145 -5.01 -3.69 6.32
CA GLU A 145 -4.78 -3.58 4.88
C GLU A 145 -5.32 -2.21 4.41
N ALA A 146 -4.48 -1.17 4.51
CA ALA A 146 -4.89 0.21 4.30
C ALA A 146 -5.40 0.46 2.88
N HIS A 147 -4.84 -0.25 1.90
CA HIS A 147 -5.29 -0.24 0.51
C HIS A 147 -6.13 -1.47 0.16
N GLY A 148 -6.69 -2.16 1.16
CA GLY A 148 -7.48 -3.35 0.94
C GLY A 148 -6.66 -4.54 0.45
N SER A 149 -7.32 -5.56 -0.09
CA SER A 149 -6.65 -6.79 -0.52
C SER A 149 -7.48 -7.60 -1.52
N PHE A 150 -6.86 -8.62 -2.12
CA PHE A 150 -7.55 -9.62 -2.94
C PHE A 150 -8.37 -10.65 -2.13
N ALA A 151 -8.46 -10.50 -0.80
CA ALA A 151 -9.10 -11.50 0.06
C ALA A 151 -10.64 -11.56 -0.10
N THR A 152 -11.27 -10.43 -0.41
CA THR A 152 -12.72 -10.31 -0.63
C THR A 152 -13.01 -9.41 -1.82
N GLN A 153 -14.27 -9.41 -2.29
CA GLN A 153 -14.68 -8.67 -3.50
C GLN A 153 -16.14 -8.22 -3.40
N ARG A 154 -16.42 -7.03 -3.95
CA ARG A 154 -17.74 -6.39 -3.90
C ARG A 154 -18.07 -5.65 -5.18
N CYS A 155 -19.37 -5.49 -5.44
CA CYS A 155 -19.87 -4.59 -6.47
C CYS A 155 -19.50 -3.13 -6.12
N ILE A 156 -19.00 -2.37 -7.09
CA ILE A 156 -18.64 -0.95 -6.89
C ILE A 156 -19.85 -0.03 -6.70
N GLU A 157 -21.04 -0.49 -7.11
CA GLU A 157 -22.29 0.29 -7.03
C GLU A 157 -23.09 -0.05 -5.78
N CYS A 158 -23.51 -1.30 -5.61
CA CYS A 158 -24.38 -1.71 -4.48
C CYS A 158 -23.62 -2.28 -3.27
N ARG A 159 -22.29 -2.43 -3.35
CA ARG A 159 -21.42 -2.99 -2.30
C ARG A 159 -21.73 -4.44 -1.87
N ALA A 160 -22.60 -5.13 -2.61
CA ALA A 160 -22.91 -6.54 -2.40
C ALA A 160 -21.63 -7.38 -2.57
N ALA A 161 -21.43 -8.34 -1.66
CA ALA A 161 -20.32 -9.26 -1.71
C ALA A 161 -20.45 -10.20 -2.92
N PHE A 162 -19.33 -10.52 -3.55
CA PHE A 162 -19.27 -11.45 -4.66
C PHE A 162 -18.53 -12.74 -4.24
N PRO A 163 -18.96 -13.93 -4.67
CA PRO A 163 -18.28 -15.18 -4.31
C PRO A 163 -16.84 -15.25 -4.84
N GLY A 164 -15.89 -15.69 -4.00
CA GLY A 164 -14.46 -15.68 -4.31
C GLY A 164 -14.03 -16.73 -5.33
N ASP A 165 -14.71 -17.87 -5.35
CA ASP A 165 -14.56 -18.92 -6.36
C ASP A 165 -14.92 -18.38 -7.76
N LEU A 166 -16.03 -17.66 -7.88
CA LEU A 166 -16.41 -17.01 -9.13
C LEU A 166 -15.44 -15.89 -9.51
N MET A 167 -14.97 -15.10 -8.55
CA MET A 167 -13.99 -14.04 -8.82
C MET A 167 -12.71 -14.63 -9.38
N THR A 168 -12.26 -15.75 -8.83
CA THR A 168 -11.08 -16.48 -9.29
C THR A 168 -11.26 -16.95 -10.73
N GLU A 169 -12.44 -17.46 -11.11
CA GLU A 169 -12.75 -17.86 -12.49
C GLU A 169 -12.74 -16.65 -13.46
N HIS A 170 -13.28 -15.52 -13.03
CA HIS A 170 -13.27 -14.28 -13.80
C HIS A 170 -11.85 -13.76 -14.04
N VAL A 171 -11.06 -13.66 -12.97
CA VAL A 171 -9.66 -13.20 -13.03
C VAL A 171 -8.81 -14.15 -13.89
N ALA A 172 -8.96 -15.47 -13.74
CA ALA A 172 -8.23 -16.45 -14.55
C ALA A 172 -8.51 -16.30 -16.05
N ARG A 173 -9.72 -15.89 -16.43
CA ARG A 173 -10.11 -15.62 -17.83
C ARG A 173 -9.83 -14.19 -18.29
N GLY A 174 -9.40 -13.29 -17.41
CA GLY A 174 -9.32 -11.85 -17.71
C GLY A 174 -10.70 -11.21 -17.98
N ALA A 175 -11.79 -11.82 -17.49
CA ALA A 175 -13.15 -11.40 -17.79
C ALA A 175 -13.74 -10.53 -16.66
N VAL A 176 -14.42 -9.45 -17.03
CA VAL A 176 -15.00 -8.48 -16.09
C VAL A 176 -16.25 -9.07 -15.40
N PRO A 177 -16.25 -9.26 -14.07
CA PRO A 177 -17.39 -9.75 -13.31
C PRO A 177 -18.46 -8.67 -13.14
N ARG A 178 -19.73 -9.05 -13.32
CA ARG A 178 -20.90 -8.20 -13.09
C ARG A 178 -21.63 -8.59 -11.82
N CYS A 179 -22.28 -7.61 -11.19
CA CYS A 179 -23.06 -7.81 -9.98
C CYS A 179 -24.17 -8.85 -10.22
N ARG A 180 -24.44 -9.66 -9.19
CA ARG A 180 -25.46 -10.71 -9.21
C ARG A 180 -26.79 -10.27 -8.58
N GLU A 181 -26.82 -9.08 -7.97
CA GLU A 181 -28.02 -8.53 -7.34
C GLU A 181 -29.02 -8.06 -8.41
N ALA A 182 -30.29 -8.38 -8.19
CA ALA A 182 -31.36 -8.02 -9.12
C ALA A 182 -31.45 -6.49 -9.28
N GLY A 183 -31.38 -6.02 -10.53
CA GLY A 183 -31.44 -4.59 -10.86
C GLY A 183 -30.10 -3.84 -10.71
N CYS A 184 -29.00 -4.51 -10.37
CA CYS A 184 -27.67 -3.92 -10.36
C CYS A 184 -26.83 -4.44 -11.53
N ALA A 185 -26.40 -3.54 -12.42
CA ALA A 185 -25.48 -3.86 -13.53
C ALA A 185 -24.02 -3.47 -13.23
N GLY A 186 -23.72 -3.15 -11.97
CA GLY A 186 -22.41 -2.66 -11.56
C GLY A 186 -21.31 -3.71 -11.74
N THR A 187 -20.10 -3.24 -12.05
CA THR A 187 -18.91 -4.08 -12.07
C THR A 187 -18.51 -4.49 -10.66
N VAL A 188 -17.98 -5.70 -10.50
CA VAL A 188 -17.41 -6.16 -9.24
C VAL A 188 -15.91 -5.93 -9.28
N LYS A 189 -15.26 -5.70 -8.14
CA LYS A 189 -13.80 -5.75 -8.01
C LYS A 189 -13.39 -6.36 -6.68
N PRO A 190 -12.15 -6.87 -6.55
CA PRO A 190 -11.56 -7.14 -5.25
C PRO A 190 -11.63 -5.90 -4.35
N ASP A 191 -11.70 -6.10 -3.03
CA ASP A 191 -11.77 -5.06 -2.02
C ASP A 191 -10.41 -4.36 -1.84
N ILE A 192 -9.77 -3.98 -2.96
CA ILE A 192 -8.60 -3.12 -3.08
C ILE A 192 -9.09 -1.68 -3.20
N VAL A 193 -8.46 -0.75 -2.48
CA VAL A 193 -8.79 0.67 -2.54
C VAL A 193 -8.21 1.28 -3.83
N PHE A 194 -9.08 1.80 -4.68
CA PHE A 194 -8.69 2.54 -5.87
C PHE A 194 -8.52 4.03 -5.54
N PHE A 195 -7.78 4.78 -6.36
CA PHE A 195 -7.78 6.23 -6.30
C PHE A 195 -9.23 6.75 -6.47
N GLY A 196 -9.61 7.68 -5.60
CA GLY A 196 -10.98 8.18 -5.48
C GLY A 196 -11.86 7.39 -4.50
N GLU A 197 -11.40 6.26 -3.95
CA GLU A 197 -12.10 5.56 -2.86
C GLU A 197 -11.62 5.99 -1.47
N MET A 198 -12.52 5.85 -0.49
CA MET A 198 -12.13 5.95 0.91
C MET A 198 -11.37 4.69 1.34
N LEU A 199 -10.36 4.87 2.20
CA LEU A 199 -9.72 3.77 2.88
C LEU A 199 -10.73 3.01 3.76
N PRO A 200 -10.45 1.74 4.12
CA PRO A 200 -11.31 0.97 5.02
C PRO A 200 -11.48 1.68 6.36
N ALA A 201 -12.66 1.62 6.96
CA ALA A 201 -12.95 2.24 8.26
C ALA A 201 -11.93 1.82 9.34
N ALA A 202 -11.49 0.56 9.30
CA ALA A 202 -10.47 0.00 10.16
C ALA A 202 -9.17 0.82 10.18
N PHE A 203 -8.80 1.49 9.08
CA PHE A 203 -7.64 2.38 9.05
C PHE A 203 -7.77 3.53 10.05
N GLY A 204 -8.88 4.27 9.98
CA GLY A 204 -9.14 5.40 10.87
C GLY A 204 -9.37 4.96 12.32
N GLU A 205 -10.13 3.88 12.51
CA GLU A 205 -10.43 3.32 13.84
C GLU A 205 -9.17 2.86 14.58
N ARG A 206 -8.18 2.34 13.85
CA ARG A 206 -6.97 1.73 14.43
C ARG A 206 -5.76 2.65 14.40
N ALA A 207 -5.79 3.77 13.68
CA ALA A 207 -4.68 4.73 13.60
C ALA A 207 -4.18 5.21 14.98
N GLY A 208 -5.05 5.23 16.00
CA GLY A 208 -4.69 5.53 17.38
C GLY A 208 -3.62 4.60 17.98
N HIS A 209 -3.43 3.39 17.44
CA HIS A 209 -2.36 2.48 17.87
C HIS A 209 -0.98 3.07 17.59
N ALA A 210 -0.78 3.79 16.48
CA ALA A 210 0.51 4.45 16.19
C ALA A 210 0.87 5.47 17.28
N ARG A 211 -0.13 6.17 17.84
CA ARG A 211 0.07 7.10 18.97
C ARG A 211 0.41 6.41 20.28
N ALA A 212 -0.16 5.24 20.52
CA ALA A 212 0.06 4.43 21.72
C ALA A 212 1.30 3.53 21.65
N ALA A 213 1.98 3.48 20.50
CA ALA A 213 3.14 2.63 20.27
C ALA A 213 4.35 3.06 21.10
N ASP A 214 5.12 2.08 21.56
CA ASP A 214 6.42 2.32 22.16
C ASP A 214 7.52 2.50 21.11
N LEU A 215 7.29 1.99 19.89
CA LEU A 215 8.14 2.13 18.71
C LEU A 215 7.31 2.00 17.44
N VAL A 216 7.60 2.82 16.43
CA VAL A 216 7.04 2.69 15.07
C VAL A 216 8.13 2.23 14.11
N LEU A 217 7.96 1.06 13.50
CA LEU A 217 8.86 0.48 12.51
C LEU A 217 8.28 0.70 11.11
N VAL A 218 8.97 1.45 10.27
CA VAL A 218 8.58 1.80 8.90
C VAL A 218 9.50 1.08 7.91
N MET A 219 8.92 0.33 6.98
CA MET A 219 9.68 -0.52 6.06
C MET A 219 9.17 -0.44 4.62
N GLY A 220 10.08 -0.29 3.67
CA GLY A 220 9.78 -0.51 2.25
C GLY A 220 8.67 0.38 1.68
N THR A 221 8.61 1.65 2.05
CA THR A 221 7.56 2.57 1.57
C THR A 221 8.11 3.93 1.21
N SER A 222 7.52 4.57 0.19
CA SER A 222 7.82 5.96 -0.18
C SER A 222 7.15 7.01 0.72
N LEU A 223 6.14 6.61 1.52
CA LEU A 223 5.29 7.52 2.30
C LEU A 223 4.73 8.71 1.49
N THR A 224 4.34 8.47 0.24
CA THR A 224 3.77 9.52 -0.64
C THR A 224 2.25 9.48 -0.76
N VAL A 225 1.60 8.42 -0.26
CA VAL A 225 0.16 8.23 -0.36
C VAL A 225 -0.49 8.59 0.98
N HIS A 226 -1.34 9.61 0.95
CA HIS A 226 -2.14 10.03 2.10
C HIS A 226 -3.45 9.24 2.17
N PRO A 227 -3.98 8.96 3.38
CA PRO A 227 -3.49 9.40 4.69
C PRO A 227 -2.42 8.48 5.32
N PHE A 228 -1.98 7.41 4.65
CA PHE A 228 -1.00 6.46 5.21
C PHE A 228 0.32 7.13 5.62
N ALA A 229 0.80 8.07 4.80
CA ALA A 229 2.02 8.84 5.03
C ALA A 229 2.06 9.59 6.38
N GLU A 230 0.91 9.80 7.02
CA GLU A 230 0.79 10.53 8.29
C GLU A 230 0.96 9.62 9.52
N LEU A 231 0.82 8.29 9.38
CA LEU A 231 0.89 7.35 10.51
C LEU A 231 2.20 7.45 11.31
N PRO A 232 3.41 7.57 10.69
CA PRO A 232 4.65 7.74 11.46
C PRO A 232 4.67 9.01 12.31
N GLU A 233 3.90 10.04 11.95
CA GLU A 233 3.87 11.31 12.68
C GLU A 233 2.97 11.23 13.93
N LEU A 234 2.04 10.28 13.97
CA LEU A 234 1.18 10.04 15.13
C LEU A 234 1.95 9.51 16.34
N ALA A 235 3.14 8.92 16.13
CA ALA A 235 4.02 8.48 17.20
C ALA A 235 4.28 9.63 18.18
N ALA A 236 4.09 9.37 19.47
CA ALA A 236 4.30 10.37 20.51
C ALA A 236 5.77 10.86 20.54
N GLU A 237 5.98 12.09 20.98
CA GLU A 237 7.33 12.66 21.15
C GLU A 237 8.18 11.76 22.05
N GLY A 238 9.46 11.58 21.71
CA GLY A 238 10.37 10.68 22.41
C GLY A 238 10.14 9.19 22.14
N ARG A 239 9.12 8.78 21.38
CA ARG A 239 8.99 7.39 20.92
C ARG A 239 9.86 7.16 19.69
N PRO A 240 10.73 6.14 19.69
CA PRO A 240 11.57 5.85 18.53
C PRO A 240 10.75 5.55 17.28
N ARG A 241 11.24 6.06 16.15
CA ARG A 241 10.77 5.68 14.82
C ARG A 241 11.94 5.13 14.03
N VAL A 242 11.77 3.95 13.45
CA VAL A 242 12.84 3.25 12.74
C VAL A 242 12.45 3.13 11.28
N LEU A 243 13.31 3.58 10.37
CA LEU A 243 13.14 3.43 8.93
C LEU A 243 14.12 2.38 8.42
N LEU A 244 13.60 1.32 7.78
CA LEU A 244 14.37 0.37 6.98
C LEU A 244 13.92 0.52 5.52
N ASN A 245 14.71 1.20 4.69
CA ASN A 245 14.28 1.52 3.33
C ASN A 245 15.48 1.87 2.43
N LEU A 246 15.32 1.77 1.11
CA LEU A 246 16.39 2.18 0.18
C LEU A 246 16.70 3.67 0.26
N GLU A 247 15.67 4.48 0.47
CA GLU A 247 15.77 5.94 0.51
C GLU A 247 15.14 6.50 1.78
N ARG A 248 15.63 7.67 2.20
CA ARG A 248 14.97 8.41 3.27
C ARG A 248 13.64 8.97 2.77
N VAL A 249 12.58 8.78 3.55
CA VAL A 249 11.22 9.16 3.19
C VAL A 249 10.51 9.92 4.31
N GLY A 250 9.52 10.73 3.94
CA GLY A 250 8.76 11.56 4.87
C GLY A 250 9.66 12.44 5.75
N ARG A 251 9.33 12.53 7.04
CA ARG A 251 10.11 13.28 8.05
C ARG A 251 10.93 12.35 8.94
N LEU A 252 11.22 11.13 8.51
CA LEU A 252 12.05 10.21 9.30
C LEU A 252 13.51 10.70 9.31
N GLY A 253 14.14 10.72 10.47
CA GLY A 253 15.46 11.31 10.69
C GLY A 253 15.44 12.78 11.15
N THR A 254 14.26 13.34 11.42
CA THR A 254 14.15 14.71 11.96
C THR A 254 13.96 14.74 13.48
N ARG A 255 13.58 13.62 14.12
CA ARG A 255 13.43 13.55 15.58
C ARG A 255 14.69 12.98 16.24
N PRO A 256 14.97 13.34 17.51
CA PRO A 256 16.16 12.87 18.21
C PRO A 256 16.30 11.35 18.29
N ASP A 257 15.18 10.62 18.39
CA ASP A 257 15.10 9.17 18.53
C ASP A 257 14.76 8.43 17.23
N ASP A 258 14.84 9.11 16.08
CA ASP A 258 14.71 8.44 14.79
C ASP A 258 15.99 7.65 14.46
N VAL A 259 15.81 6.43 13.94
CA VAL A 259 16.89 5.61 13.38
C VAL A 259 16.58 5.35 11.92
N VAL A 260 17.53 5.67 11.04
CA VAL A 260 17.38 5.50 9.59
C VAL A 260 18.47 4.55 9.10
N GLU A 261 18.06 3.32 8.75
CA GLU A 261 18.93 2.32 8.14
C GLU A 261 18.60 2.23 6.65
N LEU A 262 19.53 2.70 5.82
CA LEU A 262 19.35 2.69 4.37
C LEU A 262 19.89 1.41 3.74
N GLY A 263 19.10 0.81 2.87
CA GLY A 263 19.41 -0.43 2.16
C GLY A 263 18.19 -1.31 1.93
N GLU A 264 18.43 -2.53 1.47
CA GLU A 264 17.38 -3.53 1.29
C GLU A 264 16.69 -3.86 2.62
N CYS A 265 15.36 -3.96 2.62
CA CYS A 265 14.57 -4.16 3.84
C CYS A 265 14.97 -5.44 4.58
N ASP A 266 15.13 -6.55 3.85
CA ASP A 266 15.50 -7.85 4.43
C ASP A 266 16.88 -7.84 5.09
N GLU A 267 17.84 -7.08 4.54
CA GLU A 267 19.16 -6.91 5.16
C GLU A 267 19.08 -6.02 6.41
N GLY A 268 18.31 -4.94 6.38
CA GLY A 268 18.03 -4.11 7.56
C GLY A 268 17.38 -4.92 8.69
N ILE A 269 16.43 -5.78 8.36
CA ILE A 269 15.77 -6.69 9.29
C ILE A 269 16.75 -7.73 9.85
N ARG A 270 17.61 -8.31 9.03
CA ARG A 270 18.66 -9.23 9.50
C ARG A 270 19.62 -8.56 10.47
N LYS A 271 20.05 -7.32 10.21
CA LYS A 271 20.88 -6.55 11.15
C LYS A 271 20.17 -6.29 12.47
N LEU A 272 18.88 -5.93 12.43
CA LEU A 272 18.08 -5.74 13.63
C LEU A 272 17.89 -7.06 14.40
N ALA A 273 17.65 -8.16 13.70
CA ALA A 273 17.52 -9.49 14.29
C ALA A 273 18.85 -9.97 14.91
N ASP A 274 19.99 -9.69 14.27
CA ASP A 274 21.32 -9.96 14.84
C ASP A 274 21.49 -9.19 16.17
N ALA A 275 21.14 -7.91 16.19
CA ALA A 275 21.22 -7.08 17.40
C ALA A 275 20.24 -7.51 18.52
N LEU A 276 19.08 -8.04 18.15
CA LEU A 276 18.09 -8.61 19.08
C LEU A 276 18.49 -10.00 19.60
N GLY A 277 19.42 -10.69 18.92
CA GLY A 277 19.74 -12.10 19.16
C GLY A 277 18.69 -13.07 18.59
N TRP A 278 17.92 -12.65 17.59
CA TRP A 278 16.80 -13.40 17.00
C TRP A 278 17.12 -13.97 15.61
N ARG A 279 18.37 -13.85 15.12
CA ARG A 279 18.72 -14.21 13.74
C ARG A 279 18.35 -15.64 13.38
N ASP A 280 18.81 -16.61 14.17
CA ASP A 280 18.58 -18.02 13.87
C ASP A 280 17.09 -18.39 13.93
N GLU A 281 16.36 -17.79 14.89
CA GLU A 281 14.92 -17.98 15.04
C GLU A 281 14.15 -17.40 13.85
N LEU A 282 14.49 -16.17 13.43
CA LEU A 282 13.89 -15.52 12.27
C LEU A 282 14.12 -16.34 10.99
N GLU A 283 15.35 -16.77 10.77
CA GLU A 283 15.77 -17.56 9.60
C GLU A 283 15.09 -18.94 9.57
N ALA A 284 14.84 -19.54 10.74
CA ALA A 284 14.08 -20.78 10.86
C ALA A 284 12.58 -20.57 10.61
N CYS A 285 11.97 -19.54 11.21
CA CYS A 285 10.56 -19.18 11.00
C CYS A 285 10.27 -18.90 9.53
N TRP A 286 11.12 -18.09 8.88
CA TRP A 286 10.96 -17.77 7.47
C TRP A 286 11.06 -19.02 6.58
N ARG A 287 12.09 -19.85 6.75
CA ARG A 287 12.24 -21.11 5.99
C ARG A 287 11.11 -22.09 6.24
N ALA A 288 10.54 -22.13 7.44
CA ALA A 288 9.38 -22.97 7.74
C ALA A 288 8.12 -22.53 6.96
N VAL A 289 7.98 -21.24 6.65
CA VAL A 289 6.85 -20.70 5.88
C VAL A 289 7.03 -20.90 4.39
N VAL A 290 8.23 -20.61 3.85
CA VAL A 290 8.46 -20.59 2.39
C VAL A 290 9.10 -21.85 1.83
N GLY A 291 9.74 -22.66 2.66
CA GLY A 291 10.55 -23.80 2.24
C GLY A 291 11.97 -23.41 1.82
N HIS A 292 12.87 -24.39 1.78
CA HIS A 292 14.30 -24.14 1.50
C HIS A 292 14.56 -23.63 0.08
N GLU A 293 13.88 -24.18 -0.92
CA GLU A 293 14.11 -23.83 -2.33
C GLU A 293 13.77 -22.36 -2.62
N GLU A 294 12.63 -21.89 -2.12
CA GLU A 294 12.18 -20.51 -2.27
C GLU A 294 13.05 -19.56 -1.45
N ALA A 295 13.43 -19.93 -0.22
CA ALA A 295 14.35 -19.14 0.59
C ALA A 295 15.69 -18.92 -0.14
N ASP A 296 16.24 -19.98 -0.74
CA ASP A 296 17.48 -19.90 -1.50
C ASP A 296 17.32 -19.06 -2.77
N ARG A 297 16.14 -19.08 -3.43
CA ARG A 297 15.84 -18.19 -4.56
C ARG A 297 15.91 -16.73 -4.15
N GLN A 298 15.16 -16.34 -3.11
CA GLN A 298 15.13 -14.95 -2.62
C GLN A 298 16.52 -14.46 -2.20
N LEU A 299 17.35 -15.32 -1.59
CA LEU A 299 18.74 -14.99 -1.22
C LEU A 299 19.63 -14.72 -2.45
N ARG A 300 19.47 -15.49 -3.53
CA ARG A 300 20.24 -15.28 -4.78
C ARG A 300 19.86 -13.95 -5.44
N SER A 301 18.56 -13.63 -5.48
CA SER A 301 18.07 -12.38 -6.07
C SER A 301 18.57 -11.15 -5.30
N ALA A 302 18.74 -11.24 -3.98
CA ALA A 302 19.29 -10.16 -3.14
C ALA A 302 20.82 -9.97 -3.27
N GLY A 303 21.57 -11.03 -3.61
CA GLY A 303 23.04 -11.05 -3.58
C GLY A 303 23.76 -10.39 -4.77
N GLY A 304 23.09 -9.60 -5.61
CA GLY A 304 23.71 -8.93 -6.76
C GLY A 304 24.00 -9.85 -7.95
N GLY A 305 23.45 -11.06 -7.98
CA GLY A 305 23.42 -11.96 -9.14
C GLY A 305 22.46 -11.48 -10.23
N ARG A 306 22.56 -10.23 -10.65
CA ARG A 306 21.65 -9.55 -11.61
C ARG A 306 21.63 -10.12 -13.04
N ARG A 307 22.28 -11.25 -13.34
CA ARG A 307 22.48 -11.67 -14.74
C ARG A 307 21.44 -12.62 -15.31
N GLU A 308 20.67 -13.33 -14.49
CA GLU A 308 19.72 -14.35 -14.99
C GLU A 308 18.27 -14.06 -14.54
N ASP A 309 18.05 -13.51 -13.34
CA ASP A 309 16.71 -13.30 -12.75
C ASP A 309 16.06 -11.96 -13.15
N GLU A 310 16.85 -10.93 -13.49
CA GLU A 310 16.31 -9.68 -14.07
C GLU A 310 15.59 -9.96 -15.39
N GLY A 311 16.04 -10.97 -16.15
CA GLY A 311 15.37 -11.40 -17.38
C GLY A 311 14.00 -12.00 -17.12
N GLU A 312 13.79 -12.75 -16.04
CA GLU A 312 12.49 -13.36 -15.72
C GLU A 312 11.49 -12.30 -15.20
N GLY A 313 11.91 -11.44 -14.27
CA GLY A 313 11.06 -10.35 -13.76
C GLY A 313 10.73 -9.30 -14.83
N GLU A 314 11.70 -8.88 -15.63
CA GLU A 314 11.45 -7.97 -16.77
C GLU A 314 10.59 -8.64 -17.85
N ASP A 315 10.77 -9.94 -18.12
CA ASP A 315 9.93 -10.68 -19.05
C ASP A 315 8.50 -10.86 -18.53
N GLU A 316 8.30 -11.09 -17.24
CA GLU A 316 6.96 -11.17 -16.62
C GLU A 316 6.25 -9.81 -16.70
N VAL A 317 6.93 -8.74 -16.32
CA VAL A 317 6.36 -7.39 -16.38
C VAL A 317 6.12 -6.94 -17.83
N ARG A 318 6.95 -7.39 -18.79
CA ARG A 318 6.71 -7.18 -20.23
C ARG A 318 5.48 -7.95 -20.73
N LYS A 319 5.32 -9.23 -20.38
CA LYS A 319 4.12 -10.03 -20.72
C LYS A 319 2.86 -9.42 -20.13
N LEU A 320 2.96 -8.89 -18.91
CA LEU A 320 1.92 -8.13 -18.23
C LEU A 320 1.47 -6.91 -19.07
N ALA A 321 2.43 -6.08 -19.48
CA ALA A 321 2.16 -4.92 -20.31
C ALA A 321 1.55 -5.32 -21.68
N GLU A 322 2.08 -6.36 -22.33
CA GLU A 322 1.53 -6.84 -23.62
C GLU A 322 0.07 -7.32 -23.49
N GLY A 323 -0.26 -8.07 -22.44
CA GLY A 323 -1.63 -8.53 -22.21
C GLY A 323 -2.62 -7.39 -21.96
N VAL A 324 -2.21 -6.35 -21.22
CA VAL A 324 -3.08 -5.20 -20.96
C VAL A 324 -3.30 -4.39 -22.25
N GLU A 325 -2.31 -4.31 -23.14
CA GLU A 325 -2.43 -3.64 -24.44
C GLU A 325 -3.44 -4.35 -25.35
N GLU A 326 -3.44 -5.69 -25.35
CA GLU A 326 -4.40 -6.49 -26.10
C GLU A 326 -5.84 -6.26 -25.59
N ALA A 327 -6.07 -6.24 -24.27
CA ALA A 327 -7.39 -5.98 -23.72
C ALA A 327 -7.92 -4.57 -24.03
N LEU A 328 -7.04 -3.56 -24.04
CA LEU A 328 -7.41 -2.21 -24.47
C LEU A 328 -7.88 -2.18 -25.93
N ARG A 329 -7.20 -2.91 -26.83
CA ARG A 329 -7.60 -2.99 -28.26
C ARG A 329 -8.91 -3.75 -28.48
N LEU A 330 -9.18 -4.78 -27.67
CA LEU A 330 -10.43 -5.54 -27.75
C LEU A 330 -11.63 -4.70 -27.30
N GLY A 331 -11.48 -3.89 -26.25
CA GLY A 331 -12.52 -2.97 -25.79
C GLY A 331 -12.91 -1.91 -26.84
N GLU A 332 -11.95 -1.42 -27.63
CA GLU A 332 -12.23 -0.47 -28.72
C GLU A 332 -12.96 -1.13 -29.91
N SER A 333 -12.76 -2.44 -30.14
CA SER A 333 -13.42 -3.17 -31.23
C SER A 333 -14.86 -3.59 -30.94
N GLU A 334 -15.23 -3.74 -29.66
CA GLU A 334 -16.61 -4.07 -29.26
C GLU A 334 -17.56 -2.86 -29.36
N ASP A 335 -17.03 -1.64 -29.45
CA ASP A 335 -17.80 -0.41 -29.65
C ASP A 335 -18.12 -0.11 -31.13
N GLU A 336 -17.50 -0.80 -32.11
CA GLU A 336 -17.76 -0.59 -33.55
C GLU A 336 -18.77 -1.57 -34.17
N ASP A 337 -19.07 -2.70 -33.54
CA ASP A 337 -19.99 -3.73 -34.09
C ASP A 337 -21.46 -3.54 -33.67
N GLY A 338 -21.87 -2.27 -33.53
CA GLY A 338 -23.21 -1.84 -33.13
C GLY A 338 -24.05 -1.21 -34.24
N ALA A 339 -23.90 -1.60 -35.51
CA ALA A 339 -24.78 -1.13 -36.59
C ALA A 339 -25.18 -2.26 -37.55
N GLY A 340 -26.38 -2.82 -37.34
CA GLY A 340 -26.99 -3.79 -38.25
C GLY A 340 -27.35 -3.19 -39.62
N PRO A 341 -27.50 -4.01 -40.67
CA PRO A 341 -27.65 -3.52 -42.03
C PRO A 341 -29.10 -3.09 -42.29
N SER A 342 -29.31 -1.87 -42.77
CA SER A 342 -30.58 -1.43 -43.37
C SER A 342 -30.37 -1.03 -44.83
N ALA A 343 -31.17 -1.67 -45.69
CA ALA A 343 -31.15 -1.58 -47.13
C ALA A 343 -31.71 -0.26 -47.70
N GLU A 344 -31.11 0.14 -48.83
CA GLU A 344 -31.64 0.85 -50.01
C GLU A 344 -32.67 1.99 -49.85
N GLN A 345 -32.33 3.16 -50.42
CA GLN A 345 -32.95 3.69 -51.66
C GLN A 345 -32.29 5.02 -52.09
N GLY A 346 -32.10 5.19 -53.40
CA GLY A 346 -31.35 6.30 -54.01
C GLY A 346 -32.15 7.55 -54.34
N HIS A 347 -31.42 8.63 -54.66
CA HIS A 347 -31.78 9.61 -55.69
C HIS A 347 -30.55 10.44 -56.11
N GLU A 348 -30.52 10.75 -57.40
CA GLU A 348 -29.45 11.41 -58.16
C GLU A 348 -29.43 12.95 -58.07
N ALA A 349 -28.23 13.47 -58.41
CA ALA A 349 -27.91 14.74 -59.09
C ALA A 349 -27.98 16.06 -58.26
N VAL A 350 -27.19 17.13 -58.47
CA VAL A 350 -26.49 17.71 -59.63
C VAL A 350 -25.30 18.58 -59.17
N VAL A 351 -24.16 18.46 -59.87
CA VAL A 351 -23.11 19.42 -60.30
C VAL A 351 -23.14 20.89 -59.82
N SER A 352 -21.99 21.40 -59.34
CA SER A 352 -21.35 22.64 -59.85
C SER A 352 -19.93 22.82 -59.30
N GLU A 353 -18.99 22.94 -60.24
CA GLU A 353 -17.57 23.26 -60.11
C GLU A 353 -17.34 24.71 -59.64
N GLU A 354 -16.20 24.99 -58.98
CA GLU A 354 -15.27 26.05 -59.43
C GLU A 354 -13.90 25.97 -58.74
N GLU A 355 -12.89 26.36 -59.51
CA GLU A 355 -11.45 26.11 -59.35
C GLU A 355 -10.67 27.14 -58.50
N SER A 356 -9.49 26.68 -58.07
CA SER A 356 -8.18 27.38 -58.05
C SER A 356 -7.95 28.63 -57.20
N ALA A 357 -6.96 28.55 -56.29
CA ALA A 357 -5.71 29.30 -56.42
C ALA A 357 -4.63 28.85 -55.42
N LYS A 358 -3.40 28.75 -55.94
CA LYS A 358 -2.13 28.51 -55.21
C LYS A 358 -1.65 29.77 -54.49
N GLY A 359 -0.88 29.59 -53.41
CA GLY A 359 0.06 30.61 -52.93
C GLY A 359 0.63 30.29 -51.55
N GLY A 360 1.93 29.99 -51.48
CA GLY A 360 2.63 29.60 -50.24
C GLY A 360 3.25 30.74 -49.44
N HIS A 361 3.93 30.30 -48.37
CA HIS A 361 4.89 30.97 -47.47
C HIS A 361 4.33 31.93 -46.41
N SER A 362 4.49 31.55 -45.13
CA SER A 362 5.51 32.12 -44.23
C SER A 362 5.40 31.53 -42.83
N MET A 363 6.53 31.14 -42.25
CA MET A 363 6.68 30.94 -40.80
C MET A 363 6.68 32.28 -40.08
N ALA A 364 6.10 32.34 -38.87
CA ALA A 364 6.67 33.04 -37.71
C ALA A 364 5.75 33.00 -36.48
N SER A 365 6.37 32.56 -35.38
CA SER A 365 6.25 33.10 -34.02
C SER A 365 5.14 32.63 -33.08
N ALA A 366 5.66 32.19 -31.93
CA ALA A 366 5.00 31.78 -30.71
C ALA A 366 4.23 32.91 -30.02
N GLU A 367 3.09 32.57 -29.42
CA GLU A 367 2.60 33.23 -28.22
C GLU A 367 2.00 32.20 -27.24
N SER A 368 2.30 32.46 -25.97
CA SER A 368 2.00 31.76 -24.73
C SER A 368 0.52 31.50 -24.47
N LEU A 369 0.19 30.31 -23.93
CA LEU A 369 -1.10 30.00 -23.34
C LEU A 369 -1.16 30.47 -21.87
N PRO A 370 -2.28 31.04 -21.41
CA PRO A 370 -2.43 31.62 -20.07
C PRO A 370 -2.71 30.58 -18.98
N GLU A 371 -2.17 30.84 -17.79
CA GLU A 371 -2.45 30.15 -16.53
C GLU A 371 -3.92 30.28 -16.13
N THR A 372 -4.53 29.18 -15.68
CA THR A 372 -5.88 29.16 -15.11
C THR A 372 -5.84 29.43 -13.59
N PRO A 373 -6.81 30.17 -13.03
CA PRO A 373 -6.75 30.64 -11.66
C PRO A 373 -7.19 29.57 -10.65
N GLU A 374 -6.41 29.42 -9.58
CA GLU A 374 -6.74 28.65 -8.38
C GLU A 374 -8.01 29.18 -7.70
N THR A 375 -9.00 28.31 -7.54
CA THR A 375 -10.17 28.59 -6.71
C THR A 375 -9.92 28.10 -5.28
N ARG A 376 -9.71 29.07 -4.39
CA ARG A 376 -9.54 28.92 -2.96
C ARG A 376 -10.88 28.54 -2.30
N VAL A 377 -11.00 27.31 -1.81
CA VAL A 377 -12.11 26.90 -0.94
C VAL A 377 -11.69 27.11 0.51
N GLU A 378 -12.20 28.17 1.13
CA GLU A 378 -12.07 28.40 2.57
C GLU A 378 -13.02 27.45 3.32
N GLN A 379 -12.46 26.51 4.10
CA GLN A 379 -13.23 25.71 5.03
C GLN A 379 -13.39 26.47 6.36
N HIS A 380 -14.62 26.90 6.61
CA HIS A 380 -15.06 27.42 7.90
C HIS A 380 -15.27 26.26 8.88
N VAL A 381 -14.45 26.19 9.93
CA VAL A 381 -14.69 25.31 11.10
C VAL A 381 -15.21 26.20 12.24
N PRO A 382 -16.42 25.95 12.79
CA PRO A 382 -16.88 26.70 13.95
C PRO A 382 -16.19 26.18 15.23
N ARG A 383 -15.62 27.14 15.96
CA ARG A 383 -14.98 27.00 17.27
C ARG A 383 -16.06 27.16 18.36
N ALA A 384 -16.23 26.15 19.21
CA ALA A 384 -16.88 26.28 20.52
C ALA A 384 -15.87 25.75 21.56
N ALA A 385 -15.12 26.63 22.23
CA ALA A 385 -15.48 27.35 23.45
C ALA A 385 -15.53 26.40 24.68
N ALA A 386 -14.39 26.35 25.36
CA ALA A 386 -14.30 25.99 26.77
C ALA A 386 -14.81 27.18 27.61
N GLU A 387 -15.55 26.91 28.68
CA GLU A 387 -15.30 27.43 30.03
C GLU A 387 -16.40 27.03 31.03
N ALA A 388 -15.92 26.68 32.23
CA ALA A 388 -16.48 27.01 33.55
C ALA A 388 -16.98 25.85 34.45
N ALA A 389 -16.13 25.59 35.46
CA ALA A 389 -16.43 25.59 36.89
C ALA A 389 -17.19 24.40 37.53
N GLY A 390 -16.63 23.92 38.65
CA GLY A 390 -17.37 23.16 39.65
C GLY A 390 -16.49 22.24 40.48
N SER A 391 -15.78 22.80 41.46
CA SER A 391 -15.22 22.04 42.59
C SER A 391 -16.35 21.41 43.40
N GLU A 392 -16.23 20.15 43.79
CA GLU A 392 -16.81 19.66 45.04
C GLU A 392 -16.05 18.43 45.52
N THR A 393 -15.34 18.62 46.63
CA THR A 393 -14.78 17.61 47.52
C THR A 393 -15.91 16.96 48.30
N VAL A 394 -15.96 15.62 48.34
CA VAL A 394 -16.59 14.88 49.43
C VAL A 394 -15.68 13.70 49.79
N ASP A 395 -15.02 13.83 50.93
CA ASP A 395 -14.54 12.74 51.78
C ASP A 395 -15.71 11.81 52.12
N GLU A 396 -15.53 10.49 52.03
CA GLU A 396 -16.07 9.58 53.05
C GLU A 396 -15.30 8.25 53.07
N LYS A 397 -15.05 7.80 54.31
CA LYS A 397 -14.19 6.71 54.74
C LYS A 397 -14.91 5.35 54.72
N GLU A 398 -14.07 4.30 54.69
CA GLU A 398 -14.18 3.00 55.40
C GLU A 398 -15.45 2.14 55.20
N GLU A 399 -15.25 0.90 54.71
CA GLU A 399 -15.34 -0.30 55.57
C GLU A 399 -14.84 -1.55 54.82
N GLU A 400 -13.82 -2.20 55.39
CA GLU A 400 -13.46 -3.58 55.12
C GLU A 400 -14.54 -4.53 55.65
N LYS A 401 -14.84 -5.60 54.91
CA LYS A 401 -15.39 -6.83 55.49
C LYS A 401 -14.98 -8.06 54.68
N GLU A 402 -14.14 -8.85 55.32
CA GLU A 402 -13.82 -10.25 55.01
C GLU A 402 -15.08 -11.11 54.85
N LYS A 403 -15.01 -12.11 53.98
CA LYS A 403 -15.74 -13.38 54.12
C LYS A 403 -15.01 -14.51 53.40
N GLU A 404 -14.42 -15.39 54.19
CA GLU A 404 -14.11 -16.79 53.88
C GLU A 404 -15.36 -17.54 53.40
N VAL A 405 -15.24 -18.42 52.40
CA VAL A 405 -15.99 -19.70 52.33
C VAL A 405 -15.19 -20.78 51.57
N GLU A 406 -14.79 -21.78 52.35
CA GLU A 406 -14.68 -23.24 52.13
C GLU A 406 -14.43 -23.87 50.75
N LYS A 407 -13.42 -24.76 50.75
CA LYS A 407 -13.24 -25.90 49.82
C LYS A 407 -14.27 -27.01 50.10
N PRO A 408 -14.69 -27.80 49.09
CA PRO A 408 -15.17 -29.15 49.32
C PRO A 408 -14.08 -30.16 48.97
N SER A 409 -13.82 -31.07 49.91
CA SER A 409 -13.20 -32.37 49.66
C SER A 409 -14.29 -33.43 49.71
N LEU A 410 -14.42 -34.21 48.64
CA LEU A 410 -14.69 -35.65 48.64
C LEU A 410 -14.12 -36.27 47.37
#